data_AF-A0A925NUM1-F1
#
_entry.id   AF-A0A925NUM1-F1
#
_cell.length_a   1.000
_cell.length_b   1.000
_cell.length_c   1.000
_cell.angle_alpha   90.00
_cell.angle_beta   90.00
_cell.angle_gamma   90.00
#
_symmetry.space_group_name_H-M   'P 1'
#
loop_
_entity.id
_entity.type
_entity.pdbx_description
1 polymer ?
#
loop_
_entity_poly.entity_id
_entity_poly.type
_entity_poly.pdbx_seq_one_letter_code
_entity_poly.pdbx_strand_id
1 'polypeptide(L)'
;MKLNRLLTRLTLSAGLASLSSNAMEIIAHRGASFDAPENTLAAMNLAWKQKADAVELDIHLTKDGRVIVIHDFDTKRVGAVTNKVVE
;
A
#
# COMPACT_ATOMS: atom_id res chain seq x y z
N MET A 1 22.19 -59.28 14.51
CA MET A 1 21.66 -59.83 13.25
C MET A 1 21.74 -58.75 12.18
N LYS A 2 22.28 -59.11 11.02
CA LYS A 2 22.65 -58.25 9.89
C LYS A 2 21.46 -57.49 9.28
N LEU A 3 21.71 -56.22 8.97
CA LEU A 3 21.51 -55.53 7.68
C LEU A 3 20.17 -55.73 6.93
N ASN A 4 19.45 -54.62 6.65
CA ASN A 4 19.06 -54.30 5.26
C ASN A 4 18.31 -52.95 5.06
N ARG A 5 18.71 -52.29 3.95
CA ARG A 5 17.95 -51.39 3.07
C ARG A 5 17.99 -49.88 3.34
N LEU A 6 19.11 -49.32 2.86
CA LEU A 6 19.14 -48.21 1.89
C LEU A 6 17.88 -48.18 1.00
N LEU A 7 17.19 -47.03 0.92
CA LEU A 7 16.69 -46.39 -0.32
C LEU A 7 15.64 -45.30 -0.02
N THR A 8 16.04 -44.07 -0.35
CA THR A 8 15.23 -43.09 -1.10
C THR A 8 14.02 -42.47 -0.40
N ARG A 9 14.19 -41.26 0.16
CA ARG A 9 13.29 -40.12 -0.09
C ARG A 9 14.06 -38.80 0.03
N LEU A 10 14.77 -38.44 -1.04
CA LEU A 10 15.08 -37.04 -1.32
C LEU A 10 13.74 -36.40 -1.72
N THR A 11 12.96 -35.91 -0.76
CA THR A 11 11.83 -35.03 -1.09
C THR A 11 12.44 -33.74 -1.58
N LEU A 12 12.54 -33.63 -2.91
CA LEU A 12 12.73 -32.37 -3.60
C LEU A 12 11.54 -31.49 -3.22
N SER A 13 11.73 -30.64 -2.22
CA SER A 13 10.88 -29.49 -1.96
C SER A 13 11.00 -28.61 -3.19
N ALA A 14 10.23 -28.91 -4.23
CA ALA A 14 10.06 -28.04 -5.38
C ALA A 14 9.59 -26.72 -4.81
N GLY A 15 10.51 -25.76 -4.72
CA GLY A 15 10.15 -24.38 -4.43
C GLY A 15 9.08 -24.02 -5.43
N LEU A 16 7.88 -23.71 -4.93
CA LEU A 16 6.93 -22.96 -5.72
C LEU A 16 7.63 -21.63 -6.03
N ALA A 17 8.31 -21.58 -7.16
CA ALA A 17 8.58 -20.32 -7.80
C ALA A 17 7.20 -19.69 -8.00
N SER A 18 6.89 -18.69 -7.18
CA SER A 18 5.72 -17.86 -7.35
C SER A 18 5.77 -17.36 -8.78
N LEU A 19 4.92 -17.92 -9.64
CA LEU A 19 4.64 -17.35 -10.95
C LEU A 19 3.99 -16.02 -10.64
N SER A 20 4.80 -14.95 -10.60
CA SER A 20 4.30 -13.59 -10.51
C SER A 20 3.56 -13.35 -11.81
N SER A 21 2.26 -13.61 -11.81
CA SER A 21 1.39 -13.17 -12.90
C SER A 21 1.51 -11.66 -12.95
N ASN A 22 1.87 -11.10 -14.11
CA ASN A 22 1.76 -9.66 -14.38
C ASN A 22 0.27 -9.29 -14.45
N ALA A 23 -0.45 -9.44 -13.33
CA ALA A 23 -1.80 -8.94 -13.18
C ALA A 23 -1.73 -7.42 -13.15
N MET A 24 -2.74 -6.76 -13.72
CA MET A 24 -2.85 -5.31 -13.65
C MET A 24 -3.06 -4.90 -12.19
N GLU A 25 -2.12 -4.13 -11.65
CA GLU A 25 -2.22 -3.61 -10.28
C GLU A 25 -3.32 -2.55 -10.19
N ILE A 26 -4.10 -2.64 -9.11
CA ILE A 26 -5.13 -1.67 -8.75
C ILE A 26 -4.60 -0.79 -7.63
N ILE A 27 -4.18 0.43 -7.99
CA ILE A 27 -3.67 1.42 -7.05
C ILE A 27 -4.79 2.40 -6.68
N ALA A 28 -5.15 2.46 -5.40
CA ALA A 28 -6.16 3.38 -4.90
C ALA A 28 -5.61 4.80 -4.79
N HIS A 29 -5.93 5.65 -5.77
CA HIS A 29 -5.51 7.05 -5.84
C HIS A 29 -6.03 7.85 -4.63
N ARG A 30 -5.10 8.23 -3.74
CA ARG A 30 -5.33 8.91 -2.46
C ARG A 30 -6.21 8.12 -1.50
N GLY A 31 -6.14 6.79 -1.58
CA GLY A 31 -7.05 5.85 -0.92
C GLY A 31 -8.36 5.66 -1.72
N ALA A 32 -9.41 5.15 -1.07
CA ALA A 32 -10.75 5.09 -1.66
C ALA A 32 -11.41 6.48 -1.68
N SER A 33 -10.77 7.43 -2.37
CA SER A 33 -11.04 8.88 -2.31
C SER A 33 -12.43 9.29 -2.82
N PHE A 34 -13.09 8.42 -3.59
CA PHE A 34 -14.49 8.60 -3.96
C PHE A 34 -15.44 8.34 -2.78
N ASP A 35 -15.13 7.37 -1.94
CA ASP A 35 -16.01 6.88 -0.86
C ASP A 35 -15.65 7.47 0.51
N ALA A 36 -14.42 7.97 0.68
CA ALA A 36 -13.91 8.54 1.93
C ALA A 36 -12.98 9.72 1.65
N PRO A 37 -12.77 10.64 2.61
CA PRO A 37 -11.90 11.80 2.41
C PRO A 37 -10.48 11.38 1.98
N GLU A 38 -10.03 11.91 0.85
CA GLU A 38 -8.73 11.61 0.26
C GLU A 38 -7.56 11.80 1.24
N ASN A 39 -6.47 11.05 1.05
CA ASN A 39 -5.24 11.20 1.83
C ASN A 39 -5.42 11.05 3.36
N THR A 40 -6.47 10.33 3.79
CA THR A 40 -6.72 9.99 5.20
C THR A 40 -6.57 8.50 5.46
N LEU A 41 -6.30 8.13 6.72
CA LEU A 41 -6.34 6.74 7.15
C LEU A 41 -7.70 6.08 6.89
N ALA A 42 -8.79 6.84 6.89
CA ALA A 42 -10.12 6.29 6.57
C ALA A 42 -10.19 5.81 5.11
N ALA A 43 -9.72 6.62 4.15
CA ALA A 43 -9.66 6.24 2.74
C ALA A 43 -8.67 5.09 2.48
N MET A 44 -7.51 5.10 3.15
CA MET A 44 -6.51 4.02 3.05
C MET A 44 -7.06 2.68 3.58
N ASN A 45 -7.69 2.69 4.76
CA ASN A 45 -8.30 1.51 5.36
C ASN A 45 -9.47 0.99 4.51
N LEU A 46 -10.24 1.88 3.87
CA LEU A 46 -11.31 1.47 2.98
C LEU A 46 -10.78 0.85 1.68
N ALA A 47 -9.75 1.43 1.07
CA ALA A 47 -9.07 0.85 -0.09
C ALA A 47 -8.54 -0.57 0.21
N TRP A 48 -7.94 -0.76 1.39
CA TRP A 48 -7.52 -2.08 1.86
C TRP A 48 -8.69 -3.07 1.96
N LYS A 49 -9.82 -2.65 2.55
CA LYS A 49 -11.04 -3.49 2.62
C LYS A 49 -11.61 -3.80 1.24
N GLN A 50 -11.47 -2.89 0.28
CA GLN A 50 -11.87 -3.05 -1.11
C GLN A 50 -10.87 -3.87 -1.95
N LYS A 51 -9.76 -4.34 -1.34
CA LYS A 51 -8.72 -5.17 -1.97
C LYS A 51 -7.93 -4.47 -3.07
N ALA A 52 -7.68 -3.17 -2.94
CA ALA A 52 -6.65 -2.52 -3.74
C ALA A 52 -5.28 -3.13 -3.45
N ASP A 53 -4.43 -3.24 -4.48
CA ASP A 53 -3.07 -3.80 -4.36
C ASP A 53 -2.13 -2.83 -3.64
N ALA A 54 -2.36 -1.52 -3.84
CA ALA A 54 -1.63 -0.46 -3.18
C ALA A 54 -2.52 0.77 -2.95
N VAL A 55 -2.03 1.69 -2.10
CA VAL A 55 -2.63 3.01 -1.91
C VAL A 55 -1.60 4.06 -2.30
N GLU A 56 -2.01 4.98 -3.17
CA GLU A 56 -1.23 6.17 -3.51
C GLU A 56 -1.56 7.29 -2.50
N LEU A 57 -0.58 8.14 -2.24
CA LEU A 57 -0.73 9.31 -1.38
C LEU A 57 0.19 10.44 -1.84
N ASP A 58 -0.24 11.67 -1.58
CA ASP A 58 0.52 12.88 -1.90
C ASP A 58 1.23 13.42 -0.66
N ILE A 59 2.50 13.82 -0.80
CA ILE A 59 3.31 14.31 0.32
C ILE A 59 3.75 15.75 0.08
N HIS A 60 3.64 16.57 1.12
CA HIS A 60 4.34 17.86 1.23
C HIS A 60 5.07 17.96 2.56
N LEU A 61 5.95 18.97 2.65
CA LEU A 61 6.52 19.43 3.91
C LEU A 61 5.79 20.68 4.37
N THR A 62 5.50 20.72 5.66
CA THR A 62 5.10 21.95 6.36
C THR A 62 6.28 22.91 6.50
N LYS A 63 6.01 24.17 6.86
CA LYS A 63 7.02 25.20 7.15
C LYS A 63 8.08 24.75 8.17
N ASP A 64 7.70 23.97 9.19
CA ASP A 64 8.64 23.43 10.18
C ASP A 64 9.26 22.09 9.76
N GLY A 65 9.17 21.73 8.48
CA GLY A 65 9.85 20.56 7.88
C GLY A 65 9.18 19.23 8.18
N ARG A 66 7.95 19.21 8.70
CA ARG A 66 7.22 17.96 8.99
C ARG A 66 6.51 17.45 7.75
N VAL A 67 6.64 16.15 7.51
CA VAL A 67 5.92 15.41 6.47
C VAL A 67 4.42 15.41 6.78
N ILE A 68 3.62 15.82 5.81
CA ILE A 68 2.16 15.71 5.86
C ILE A 68 1.64 15.12 4.55
N VAL A 69 0.41 14.58 4.62
CA VAL A 69 -0.26 13.94 3.47
C VAL A 69 -1.39 14.83 3.01
N ILE A 70 -1.21 15.48 1.86
CA ILE A 70 -2.19 16.39 1.23
C ILE A 70 -1.78 16.60 -0.23
N HIS A 71 -2.74 16.80 -1.12
CA HIS A 71 -2.43 17.02 -2.54
C HIS A 71 -2.08 18.49 -2.85
N ASP A 72 -2.91 19.42 -2.36
CA ASP A 72 -2.81 20.82 -2.73
C ASP A 72 -1.74 21.55 -1.90
N PHE A 73 -1.29 22.71 -2.40
CA PHE A 73 -0.33 23.59 -1.72
C PHE A 73 -0.91 24.36 -0.53
N ASP A 74 -2.22 24.26 -0.31
CA ASP A 74 -2.95 24.83 0.81
C ASP A 74 -4.09 23.88 1.24
N THR A 75 -4.71 24.18 2.38
CA THR A 75 -5.79 23.35 2.93
C THR A 75 -7.19 23.79 2.48
N LYS A 76 -7.33 24.71 1.52
CA LYS A 76 -8.63 25.34 1.17
C LYS A 76 -9.68 24.34 0.72
N ARG A 77 -9.29 23.32 -0.06
CA ARG A 77 -10.23 22.35 -0.65
C ARG A 77 -10.72 21.30 0.34
N VAL A 78 -9.87 20.92 1.30
CA VAL A 78 -10.09 19.74 2.17
C VAL A 78 -10.13 20.05 3.66
N GLY A 79 -9.77 21.28 4.06
CA GLY A 79 -9.73 21.73 5.44
C GLY A 79 -10.82 22.73 5.78
N ALA A 80 -11.19 22.80 7.06
CA ALA A 80 -12.16 23.78 7.57
C ALA A 80 -11.61 25.21 7.57
N VAL A 81 -10.29 25.37 7.61
CA VAL A 81 -9.57 26.65 7.56
C VAL A 81 -8.56 26.58 6.43
N THR A 82 -8.35 27.70 5.73
CA THR A 82 -7.31 27.82 4.70
C THR A 82 -5.97 28.16 5.35
N ASN A 83 -5.01 27.24 5.23
CA ASN A 83 -3.62 27.42 5.63
C ASN A 83 -2.73 27.06 4.44
N LYS A 84 -1.64 27.81 4.25
CA LYS A 84 -0.61 27.45 3.28
C LYS A 84 0.19 26.25 3.81
N VAL A 85 0.42 25.25 2.97
CA VAL A 85 1.16 24.02 3.33
C VAL A 85 2.63 24.18 3.00
N VAL A 86 2.92 24.51 1.74
CA VAL A 86 4.28 24.76 1.26
C VAL A 86 4.61 26.24 1.35
N GLU A 87 5.84 26.59 1.71
CA GLU A 87 6.31 27.98 1.61
C GLU A 87 6.63 28.40 0.18
#